data_AF-A0A4R4X205-F1
#
_entry.id   AF-A0A4R4X205-F1
#
_cell.length_a   1.000
_cell.length_b   1.000
_cell.length_c   1.000
_cell.angle_alpha   90.00
_cell.angle_beta   90.00
_cell.angle_gamma   90.00
#
_symmetry.space_group_name_H-M   'P 1'
#
loop_
_entity.id
_entity.type
_entity.pdbx_description
1 polymer ?
#
loop_
_entity_poly.entity_id
_entity_poly.type
_entity_poly.pdbx_seq_one_letter_code
_entity_poly.pdbx_strand_id
1 'polypeptide(L)'
;MAYLLASAVPGAAFVLAAIAATLIEPPQGFAVGAVVVAVAVLPVAWFEPRRLRLVDDVPVPETPDRRRRELGLAVMTLLAMWWIDLIMVLFTVVGPVLLILTPVVQPNVAAVVEVAACTVGVLLLPVAAYTATAWGGARGAMARAVLAPQGSELYEVLRSRARLVDAFEMERRRIERDLHDGAQQRLVSLSMRLGLARLDLPEDSPTGRLIGLAHDEAKQALAELRELIRDVHSQVLTDRGLGAAVQDVAGRSPVPVDVDLQLPGRLPTAVEVTAYYVVSEALANLAKHAQATRGAVTGRLERGTLVVEVRDDGVGGADPARGTGLTGLADRLAVVRGRLSVSSPAGGPTLVRVEIPCA
;
A
#
# COMPACT_ATOMS: atom_id res chain seq x y z
N MET A 1 -6.86 25.94 20.63
CA MET A 1 -6.22 27.17 21.17
C MET A 1 -4.71 27.21 20.93
N ALA A 2 -3.91 26.31 21.51
CA ALA A 2 -2.45 26.31 21.32
C ALA A 2 -2.02 26.28 19.85
N TYR A 3 -2.71 25.48 19.03
CA TYR A 3 -2.50 25.43 17.59
C TYR A 3 -2.69 26.81 16.91
N LEU A 4 -3.74 27.58 17.25
CA LEU A 4 -4.05 28.87 16.61
C LEU A 4 -3.17 30.02 17.11
N LEU A 5 -2.81 30.01 18.40
CA LEU A 5 -1.88 30.99 18.96
C LEU A 5 -0.48 30.86 18.37
N ALA A 6 -0.05 29.63 18.07
CA ALA A 6 1.25 29.36 17.48
C ALA A 6 1.42 29.94 16.07
N SER A 7 0.35 30.18 15.31
CA SER A 7 0.39 30.87 14.00
C SER A 7 0.33 32.40 14.11
N ALA A 8 -0.34 32.94 15.14
CA ALA A 8 -0.52 34.38 15.31
C ALA A 8 0.79 35.11 15.65
N VAL A 9 1.62 34.55 16.52
CA VAL A 9 2.91 35.14 16.96
C VAL A 9 3.89 35.36 15.80
N PRO A 10 4.22 34.36 14.97
CA PRO A 10 5.13 34.56 13.84
C PRO A 10 4.55 35.48 12.76
N GLY A 11 3.23 35.47 12.54
CA GLY A 11 2.57 36.40 11.62
C GLY A 11 2.64 37.87 12.07
N ALA A 12 2.41 38.13 13.35
CA ALA A 12 2.52 39.47 13.92
C ALA A 12 3.96 40.00 13.88
N ALA A 13 4.93 39.16 14.24
CA ALA A 13 6.35 39.49 14.14
C ALA A 13 6.77 39.77 12.69
N PHE A 14 6.24 39.01 11.73
CA PHE A 14 6.47 39.21 10.31
C PHE A 14 5.95 40.57 9.83
N VAL A 15 4.73 40.96 10.20
CA VAL A 15 4.16 42.26 9.82
C VAL A 15 4.95 43.42 10.44
N LEU A 16 5.35 43.32 11.70
CA LEU A 16 6.18 44.36 12.33
C LEU A 16 7.53 44.52 11.62
N ALA A 17 8.16 43.40 11.26
CA ALA A 17 9.42 43.43 10.51
C ALA A 17 9.24 43.94 9.07
N ALA A 18 8.12 43.64 8.42
CA ALA A 18 7.78 44.17 7.11
C ALA A 18 7.55 45.70 7.15
N ILE A 19 6.83 46.20 8.16
CA ILE A 19 6.65 47.64 8.40
C ILE A 19 7.98 48.32 8.72
N ALA A 20 8.85 47.69 9.52
CA ALA A 20 10.18 48.23 9.78
C ALA A 20 11.03 48.30 8.50
N ALA A 21 10.89 47.33 7.59
CA ALA A 21 11.61 47.32 6.31
C ALA A 21 11.14 48.44 5.35
N THR A 22 9.87 48.87 5.41
CA THR A 22 9.38 49.99 4.59
C THR A 22 9.89 51.36 5.06
N LEU A 23 10.46 51.43 6.26
CA LEU A 23 11.12 52.65 6.77
C LEU A 23 12.56 52.81 6.24
N ILE A 24 13.10 51.83 5.52
CA ILE A 24 14.45 51.85 4.95
C ILE A 24 14.39 52.32 3.50
N GLU A 25 15.27 53.25 3.12
CA GLU A 25 15.32 53.76 1.74
C GLU A 25 15.64 52.68 0.70
N PRO A 26 15.03 52.73 -0.49
CA PRO A 26 15.34 51.80 -1.58
C PRO A 26 16.77 52.04 -2.11
N PRO A 27 17.51 50.98 -2.50
CA PRO A 27 17.08 49.58 -2.67
C PRO A 27 17.25 48.70 -1.42
N GLN A 28 17.84 49.21 -0.34
CA GLN A 28 18.19 48.42 0.85
C GLN A 28 16.93 47.88 1.55
N GLY A 29 15.84 48.65 1.57
CA GLY A 29 14.56 48.20 2.13
C GLY A 29 13.98 46.95 1.45
N PHE A 30 14.15 46.79 0.14
CA PHE A 30 13.70 45.58 -0.58
C PHE A 30 14.53 44.34 -0.20
N ALA A 31 15.85 44.50 -0.07
CA ALA A 31 16.73 43.41 0.34
C ALA A 31 16.44 42.98 1.78
N VAL A 32 16.24 43.94 2.69
CA VAL A 32 15.87 43.67 4.08
C VAL A 32 14.51 42.98 4.17
N GLY A 33 13.51 43.42 3.41
CA GLY A 33 12.20 42.78 3.34
C GLY A 33 12.28 41.32 2.86
N ALA A 34 13.07 41.04 1.82
CA ALA A 34 13.26 39.67 1.32
C ALA A 34 13.96 38.77 2.36
N VAL A 35 14.96 39.29 3.09
CA VAL A 35 15.65 38.56 4.17
C VAL A 35 14.69 38.28 5.33
N VAL A 36 13.86 39.24 5.72
CA VAL A 36 12.83 39.06 6.76
C VAL A 36 11.85 37.94 6.38
N VAL A 37 11.38 37.90 5.13
CA VAL A 37 10.52 36.81 4.63
C VAL A 37 11.24 35.47 4.72
N ALA A 38 12.46 35.36 4.20
CA ALA A 38 13.22 34.10 4.19
C ALA A 38 13.51 33.57 5.60
N VAL A 39 13.89 34.46 6.53
CA VAL A 39 14.18 34.13 7.93
C VAL A 39 12.90 33.77 8.70
N ALA A 40 11.74 34.34 8.37
CA ALA A 40 10.47 34.00 9.01
C ALA A 40 9.86 32.69 8.49
N VAL A 41 10.03 32.37 7.20
CA VAL A 41 9.45 31.18 6.56
C VAL A 41 10.11 29.88 7.02
N LEU A 42 11.44 29.86 7.18
CA LEU A 42 12.19 28.63 7.50
C LEU A 42 11.81 28.03 8.87
N PRO A 43 11.74 28.78 9.99
CA PRO A 43 11.30 28.27 11.28
C PRO A 43 9.85 27.79 11.26
N VAL A 44 8.96 28.51 10.56
CA VAL A 44 7.54 28.14 10.45
C VAL A 44 7.38 26.84 9.66
N ALA A 45 8.07 26.69 8.54
CA ALA A 45 8.05 25.45 7.75
C ALA A 45 8.57 24.24 8.53
N TRP A 46 9.59 24.43 9.38
CA TRP A 46 10.10 23.38 10.26
C TRP A 46 9.14 23.02 11.40
N PHE A 47 8.32 23.97 11.86
CA PHE A 47 7.43 23.81 13.00
C PHE A 47 6.03 23.28 12.60
N GLU A 48 5.57 23.54 11.38
CA GLU A 48 4.24 23.15 10.89
C GLU A 48 3.92 21.64 10.99
N PRO A 49 4.83 20.72 10.63
CA PRO A 49 4.60 19.28 10.78
C PRO A 49 4.48 18.83 12.25
N ARG A 50 5.11 19.55 13.18
CA ARG A 50 4.97 19.29 14.62
C ARG A 50 3.68 19.85 15.17
N ARG A 51 3.22 21.00 14.66
CA ARG A 51 1.92 21.59 15.03
C ARG A 51 0.75 20.72 14.61
N LEU A 52 0.83 20.07 13.45
CA LEU A 52 -0.22 19.17 12.97
C LEU A 52 -0.51 18.03 13.94
N ARG A 53 0.51 17.55 14.66
CA ARG A 53 0.36 16.52 15.72
C ARG A 53 -0.50 16.95 16.90
N LEU A 54 -0.77 18.25 17.08
CA LEU A 54 -1.68 18.74 18.11
C LEU A 54 -3.16 18.55 17.73
N VAL A 55 -3.45 18.26 16.46
CA VAL A 55 -4.81 18.11 15.92
C VAL A 55 -5.04 16.69 15.41
N ASP A 56 -4.00 16.05 14.87
CA ASP A 56 -4.07 14.71 14.30
C ASP A 56 -2.75 13.95 14.50
N ASP A 57 -2.81 12.73 15.04
CA ASP A 57 -1.65 11.89 15.33
C ASP A 57 -1.15 11.09 14.11
N VAL A 58 -1.86 11.15 12.97
CA VAL A 58 -1.44 10.43 11.76
C VAL A 58 -0.17 11.05 11.17
N PRO A 59 0.93 10.28 11.00
CA PRO A 59 2.16 10.79 10.43
C PRO A 59 1.99 11.12 8.94
N VAL A 60 2.49 12.30 8.54
CA VAL A 60 2.50 12.73 7.14
C VAL A 60 3.51 11.88 6.34
N PRO A 61 3.13 11.29 5.20
CA PRO A 61 4.03 10.46 4.40
C PRO A 61 5.20 11.26 3.82
N GLU A 62 6.37 10.61 3.70
CA GLU A 62 7.56 11.25 3.11
C GLU A 62 7.47 11.25 1.58
N THR A 63 7.44 12.44 0.99
CA THR A 63 7.44 12.65 -0.46
C THR A 63 8.67 13.46 -0.89
N PRO A 64 9.20 13.27 -2.11
CA PRO A 64 10.38 14.01 -2.59
C PRO A 64 10.15 15.53 -2.62
N ASP A 65 8.92 15.99 -2.87
CA ASP A 65 8.55 17.41 -2.88
C ASP A 65 8.08 17.96 -1.52
N ARG A 66 8.20 17.17 -0.45
CA ARG A 66 7.73 17.55 0.91
C ARG A 66 8.22 18.92 1.35
N ARG A 67 9.52 19.22 1.18
CA ARG A 67 10.10 20.51 1.60
C ARG A 67 9.47 21.70 0.87
N ARG A 68 9.15 21.56 -0.42
CA ARG A 68 8.52 22.65 -1.20
C ARG A 68 7.09 22.92 -0.71
N ARG A 69 6.36 21.87 -0.36
CA ARG A 69 5.00 21.96 0.18
C ARG A 69 4.97 22.53 1.61
N GLU A 70 5.91 22.13 2.45
CA GLU A 70 6.11 22.71 3.79
C GLU A 70 6.40 24.22 3.69
N LEU A 71 7.27 24.64 2.76
CA LEU A 71 7.54 26.05 2.50
C LEU A 71 6.30 26.79 1.97
N GLY A 72 5.56 26.21 1.03
CA GLY A 72 4.33 26.82 0.51
C GLY A 72 3.25 27.01 1.57
N LEU A 73 3.06 26.01 2.44
CA LEU A 73 2.13 26.09 3.57
C LEU A 73 2.59 27.14 4.60
N ALA A 74 3.90 27.23 4.87
CA ALA A 74 4.46 28.25 5.76
C ALA A 74 4.24 29.66 5.23
N VAL A 75 4.48 29.89 3.94
CA VAL A 75 4.21 31.17 3.25
C VAL A 75 2.73 31.53 3.34
N MET A 76 1.84 30.58 3.01
CA MET A 76 0.39 30.77 3.12
C MET A 76 -0.03 31.15 4.55
N THR A 77 0.54 30.47 5.54
CA THR A 77 0.25 30.73 6.96
C THR A 77 0.71 32.13 7.38
N LEU A 78 1.93 32.51 7.00
CA LEU A 78 2.56 33.80 7.34
C LEU A 78 1.90 34.99 6.66
N LEU A 79 1.51 34.86 5.39
CA LEU A 79 0.96 35.98 4.61
C LEU A 79 -0.56 36.09 4.71
N ALA A 80 -1.28 34.98 4.65
CA ALA A 80 -2.73 35.01 4.43
C ALA A 80 -3.55 34.56 5.64
N MET A 81 -3.00 33.73 6.50
CA MET A 81 -3.83 32.92 7.40
C MET A 81 -3.73 33.33 8.88
N TRP A 82 -2.65 33.98 9.29
CA TRP A 82 -2.38 34.37 10.68
C TRP A 82 -3.40 35.38 11.25
N TRP A 83 -3.85 36.35 10.45
CA TRP A 83 -4.79 37.38 10.91
C TRP A 83 -6.20 36.81 11.10
N ILE A 84 -6.60 35.81 10.30
CA ILE A 84 -7.87 35.09 10.48
C ILE A 84 -7.84 34.30 11.79
N ASP A 85 -6.74 33.60 12.07
CA ASP A 85 -6.58 32.92 13.36
C ASP A 85 -6.60 33.90 14.53
N LEU A 86 -5.96 35.07 14.38
CA LEU A 86 -5.94 36.12 15.40
C LEU A 86 -7.34 36.67 15.66
N ILE A 87 -8.11 37.00 14.61
CA ILE A 87 -9.50 37.45 14.74
C ILE A 87 -10.37 36.37 15.39
N MET A 88 -10.19 35.11 14.97
CA MET A 88 -10.92 33.99 15.56
C MET A 88 -10.63 33.87 17.05
N VAL A 89 -9.36 33.90 17.47
CA VAL A 89 -8.97 33.85 18.89
C VAL A 89 -9.49 35.08 19.64
N LEU A 90 -9.36 36.27 19.06
CA LEU A 90 -9.80 37.53 19.67
C LEU A 90 -11.30 37.50 19.92
N PHE A 91 -12.11 37.19 18.91
CA PHE A 91 -13.57 37.18 19.04
C PHE A 91 -14.06 36.08 19.99
N THR A 92 -13.42 34.91 19.92
CA THR A 92 -13.82 33.71 20.66
C THR A 92 -13.43 33.77 22.14
N VAL A 93 -12.32 34.44 22.48
CA VAL A 93 -11.83 34.52 23.87
C VAL A 93 -12.11 35.87 24.49
N VAL A 94 -11.81 36.97 23.81
CA VAL A 94 -11.93 38.31 24.39
C VAL A 94 -13.39 38.71 24.57
N GLY A 95 -14.29 38.35 23.64
CA GLY A 95 -15.71 38.67 23.76
C GLY A 95 -16.34 38.12 25.06
N PRO A 96 -16.29 36.80 25.30
CA PRO A 96 -16.82 36.20 26.52
C PRO A 96 -16.11 36.70 27.80
N VAL A 97 -14.80 36.88 27.76
CA VAL A 97 -14.02 37.36 28.92
C VAL A 97 -14.38 38.81 29.27
N LEU A 98 -14.54 39.68 28.26
CA LEU A 98 -14.93 41.07 28.48
C LEU A 98 -16.33 41.15 29.12
N LEU A 99 -17.26 40.30 28.68
CA LEU A 99 -18.61 40.19 29.26
C LEU A 99 -18.58 39.69 30.71
N ILE A 100 -17.72 38.73 31.04
CA ILE A 100 -17.51 38.25 32.42
C ILE A 100 -16.86 39.33 33.29
N LEU A 101 -15.99 40.16 32.72
CA LEU A 101 -15.29 41.25 33.41
C LEU A 101 -16.07 42.57 33.45
N THR A 102 -17.30 42.60 32.96
CA THR A 102 -18.20 43.78 33.02
C THR A 102 -18.18 44.51 34.39
N PRO A 103 -18.28 43.84 35.55
CA PRO A 103 -18.19 44.52 36.85
C PRO A 103 -16.91 45.32 37.08
N VAL A 104 -15.79 44.85 36.53
CA VAL A 104 -14.47 45.48 36.70
C VAL A 104 -14.28 46.59 35.67
N VAL A 105 -14.73 46.37 34.44
CA VAL A 105 -14.54 47.30 33.32
C VAL A 105 -15.53 48.47 33.38
N GLN A 106 -16.75 48.22 33.88
CA GLN A 106 -17.81 49.21 33.97
C GLN A 106 -18.46 49.19 35.37
N PRO A 107 -17.92 49.90 36.35
CA PRO A 107 -18.43 49.87 37.73
C PRO A 107 -19.76 50.62 37.92
N ASN A 108 -20.21 51.39 36.92
CA ASN A 108 -21.36 52.29 37.03
C ASN A 108 -22.64 51.77 36.33
N VAL A 109 -22.68 50.51 35.90
CA VAL A 109 -23.84 49.94 35.20
C VAL A 109 -24.85 49.40 36.22
N ALA A 110 -26.14 49.38 35.86
CA ALA A 110 -27.17 48.79 36.71
C ALA A 110 -26.89 47.30 36.98
N ALA A 111 -27.10 46.85 38.22
CA ALA A 111 -26.82 45.47 38.66
C ALA A 111 -27.48 44.40 37.79
N VAL A 112 -28.68 44.67 37.25
CA VAL A 112 -29.37 43.76 36.32
C VAL A 112 -28.58 43.55 35.02
N VAL A 113 -27.96 44.61 34.49
CA VAL A 113 -27.14 44.55 33.28
C VAL A 113 -25.82 43.81 33.54
N GLU A 114 -25.23 44.00 34.72
CA GLU A 114 -24.01 43.30 35.13
C GLU A 114 -24.24 41.78 35.21
N VAL A 115 -25.30 41.34 35.91
CA VAL A 115 -25.65 39.92 36.02
C VAL A 115 -25.99 39.33 34.65
N ALA A 116 -26.73 40.07 33.81
CA ALA A 116 -27.04 39.65 32.45
C ALA A 116 -25.77 39.50 31.58
N ALA A 117 -24.83 40.46 31.65
CA ALA A 117 -23.58 40.39 30.89
C ALA A 117 -22.70 39.20 31.33
N CYS A 118 -22.54 38.99 32.64
CA CYS A 118 -21.77 37.87 33.18
C CYS A 118 -22.37 36.52 32.79
N THR A 119 -23.70 36.36 32.89
CA THR A 119 -24.38 35.11 32.51
C THR A 119 -24.25 34.83 31.01
N VAL A 120 -24.40 35.84 30.14
CA VAL A 120 -24.16 35.69 28.70
C VAL A 120 -22.70 35.33 28.42
N GLY A 121 -21.75 35.99 29.08
CA GLY A 121 -20.32 35.69 28.93
C GLY A 121 -19.98 34.24 29.28
N VAL A 122 -20.51 33.72 30.40
CA VAL A 122 -20.33 32.32 30.80
C VAL A 122 -20.98 31.35 29.80
N LEU A 123 -22.20 31.65 29.33
CA LEU A 123 -22.89 30.81 28.34
C LEU A 123 -22.17 30.79 26.97
N LEU A 124 -21.41 31.83 26.64
CA LEU A 124 -20.61 31.88 25.41
C LEU A 124 -19.31 31.06 25.50
N LEU A 125 -18.79 30.71 26.68
CA LEU A 125 -17.57 29.91 26.83
C LEU A 125 -17.62 28.52 26.13
N PRO A 126 -18.67 27.69 26.27
CA PRO A 126 -18.75 26.43 25.55
C PRO A 126 -18.87 26.61 24.04
N VAL A 127 -19.61 27.64 23.59
CA VAL A 127 -19.71 28.00 22.15
C VAL A 127 -18.34 28.38 21.62
N ALA A 128 -17.60 29.17 22.39
CA ALA A 128 -16.25 29.59 22.08
C ALA A 128 -15.25 28.41 22.02
N ALA A 129 -15.36 27.47 22.96
CA ALA A 129 -14.55 26.27 22.94
C ALA A 129 -14.82 25.43 21.68
N TYR A 130 -16.09 25.28 21.28
CA TYR A 130 -16.48 24.54 20.08
C TYR A 130 -16.02 25.21 18.79
N THR A 131 -16.19 26.52 18.63
CA THR A 131 -15.75 27.23 17.41
C THR A 131 -14.22 27.20 17.27
N ALA A 132 -13.49 27.32 18.38
CA ALA A 132 -12.02 27.23 18.38
C ALA A 132 -11.50 25.83 18.02
N THR A 133 -12.18 24.75 18.45
CA THR A 133 -11.80 23.38 18.08
C THR A 133 -12.18 23.05 16.64
N ALA A 134 -13.37 23.46 16.19
CA ALA A 134 -13.80 23.31 14.80
C ALA A 134 -12.85 24.01 13.82
N TRP A 135 -12.46 25.26 14.12
CA TRP A 135 -11.49 26.00 13.29
C TRP A 135 -10.11 25.35 13.29
N GLY A 136 -9.64 24.85 14.44
CA GLY A 136 -8.39 24.08 14.54
C GLY A 136 -8.41 22.80 13.71
N GLY A 137 -9.53 22.07 13.72
CA GLY A 137 -9.74 20.88 12.90
C GLY A 137 -9.74 21.18 11.40
N ALA A 138 -10.44 22.24 10.99
CA ALA A 138 -10.46 22.69 9.59
C ALA A 138 -9.06 23.08 9.09
N ARG A 139 -8.28 23.80 9.91
CA ARG A 139 -6.88 24.13 9.62
C ARG A 139 -6.00 22.88 9.47
N GLY A 140 -6.15 21.93 10.38
CA GLY A 140 -5.42 20.66 10.32
C GLY A 140 -5.75 19.85 9.05
N ALA A 141 -7.03 19.81 8.66
CA ALA A 141 -7.48 19.16 7.44
C ALA A 141 -6.93 19.83 6.17
N MET A 142 -6.95 21.17 6.11
CA MET A 142 -6.37 21.92 5.00
C MET A 142 -4.87 21.69 4.86
N ALA A 143 -4.12 21.76 5.95
CA ALA A 143 -2.69 21.51 5.95
C ALA A 143 -2.37 20.08 5.49
N ARG A 144 -3.16 19.08 5.91
CA ARG A 144 -3.03 17.71 5.40
C ARG A 144 -3.34 17.61 3.91
N ALA A 145 -4.37 18.27 3.41
CA ALA A 145 -4.69 18.26 1.98
C ALA A 145 -3.57 18.85 1.11
N VAL A 146 -2.84 19.85 1.63
CA VAL A 146 -1.69 20.46 0.94
C VAL A 146 -0.44 19.57 1.04
N LEU A 147 -0.22 18.92 2.18
CA LEU A 147 0.96 18.08 2.41
C LEU A 147 0.83 16.68 1.81
N ALA A 148 -0.38 16.11 1.74
CA ALA A 148 -0.63 14.79 1.20
C ALA A 148 -0.24 14.70 -0.28
N PRO A 149 0.38 13.59 -0.74
CA PRO A 149 0.65 13.36 -2.15
C PRO A 149 -0.64 13.49 -2.96
N GLN A 150 -0.62 14.35 -3.99
CA GLN A 150 -1.73 14.48 -4.92
C GLN A 150 -1.77 13.24 -5.83
N GLY A 151 -2.94 12.93 -6.39
CA GLY A 151 -3.20 11.67 -7.10
C GLY A 151 -2.14 11.27 -8.14
N SER A 152 -1.52 12.21 -8.84
CA SER A 152 -0.47 11.92 -9.84
C SER A 152 0.80 11.28 -9.23
N GLU A 153 1.24 11.71 -8.06
CA GLU A 153 2.44 11.16 -7.39
C GLU A 153 2.16 9.77 -6.82
N LEU A 154 0.96 9.52 -6.31
CA LEU A 154 0.55 8.19 -5.87
C LEU A 154 0.54 7.23 -7.07
N TYR A 155 0.04 7.68 -8.22
CA TYR A 155 0.07 6.91 -9.46
C TYR A 155 1.51 6.69 -9.97
N GLU A 156 2.41 7.66 -9.83
CA GLU A 156 3.82 7.49 -10.20
C GLU A 156 4.58 6.52 -9.29
N VAL A 157 4.31 6.55 -7.97
CA VAL A 157 4.89 5.59 -7.01
C VAL A 157 4.36 4.18 -7.27
N LEU A 158 3.07 4.02 -7.53
CA LEU A 158 2.48 2.73 -7.93
C LEU A 158 3.03 2.25 -9.28
N ARG A 159 3.19 3.15 -10.26
CA ARG A 159 3.78 2.85 -11.58
C ARG A 159 5.27 2.55 -11.52
N SER A 160 5.98 3.11 -10.54
CA SER A 160 7.39 2.82 -10.24
C SER A 160 7.54 1.41 -9.65
N ARG A 161 6.70 1.06 -8.67
CA ARG A 161 6.66 -0.29 -8.10
C ARG A 161 6.24 -1.34 -9.13
N ALA A 162 5.24 -1.05 -9.98
CA ALA A 162 4.84 -1.93 -11.07
C ALA A 162 6.00 -2.20 -12.03
N ARG A 163 6.75 -1.16 -12.44
CA ARG A 163 7.93 -1.30 -13.31
C ARG A 163 9.05 -2.14 -12.69
N LEU A 164 9.26 -2.05 -11.38
CA LEU A 164 10.25 -2.88 -10.67
C LEU A 164 9.80 -4.35 -10.63
N VAL A 165 8.52 -4.61 -10.33
CA VAL A 165 7.97 -5.98 -10.32
C VAL A 165 8.06 -6.59 -11.72
N ASP A 166 7.69 -5.84 -12.77
CA ASP A 166 7.79 -6.29 -14.16
C ASP A 166 9.24 -6.62 -14.55
N ALA A 167 10.20 -5.79 -14.12
CA ALA A 167 11.62 -6.03 -14.37
C ALA A 167 12.14 -7.29 -13.65
N PHE A 168 11.75 -7.50 -12.40
CA PHE A 168 12.09 -8.71 -11.65
C PHE A 168 11.46 -9.97 -12.26
N GLU A 169 10.21 -9.90 -12.73
CA GLU A 169 9.58 -11.03 -13.41
C GLU A 169 10.21 -11.31 -14.78
N MET A 170 10.64 -10.29 -15.53
CA MET A 170 11.40 -10.48 -16.77
C MET A 170 12.75 -11.16 -16.52
N GLU A 171 13.50 -10.74 -15.51
CA GLU A 171 14.80 -11.34 -15.18
C GLU A 171 14.63 -12.76 -14.62
N ARG A 172 13.62 -13.00 -13.79
CA ARG A 172 13.26 -14.34 -13.33
C ARG A 172 12.96 -15.29 -14.51
N ARG A 173 12.12 -14.87 -15.46
CA ARG A 173 11.79 -15.64 -16.68
C ARG A 173 13.01 -15.89 -17.57
N ARG A 174 14.02 -15.01 -17.54
CA ARG A 174 15.27 -15.21 -18.26
C ARG A 174 16.11 -16.28 -17.57
N ILE A 175 16.29 -16.19 -16.26
CA ILE A 175 17.02 -17.18 -15.45
C ILE A 175 16.37 -18.56 -15.56
N GLU A 176 15.04 -18.64 -15.49
CA GLU A 176 14.27 -19.88 -15.67
C GLU A 176 14.52 -20.51 -17.05
N ARG A 177 14.51 -19.72 -18.14
CA ARG A 177 14.84 -20.22 -19.48
C ARG A 177 16.29 -20.68 -19.62
N ASP A 178 17.24 -19.91 -19.09
CA ASP A 178 18.66 -20.28 -19.15
C ASP A 178 18.94 -21.58 -18.37
N LEU A 179 18.26 -21.77 -17.24
CA LEU A 179 18.31 -23.02 -16.47
C LEU A 179 17.59 -24.17 -17.21
N HIS A 180 16.42 -23.91 -17.79
CA HIS A 180 15.62 -24.91 -18.51
C HIS A 180 16.37 -25.44 -19.73
N ASP A 181 16.81 -24.55 -20.61
CA ASP A 181 17.39 -24.95 -21.89
C ASP A 181 18.87 -25.31 -21.74
N GLY A 182 19.62 -24.55 -20.94
CA GLY A 182 21.07 -24.70 -20.84
C GLY A 182 21.52 -25.80 -19.88
N ALA A 183 20.97 -25.85 -18.65
CA ALA A 183 21.41 -26.81 -17.65
C ALA A 183 20.80 -28.21 -17.88
N GLN A 184 19.52 -28.31 -18.28
CA GLN A 184 18.90 -29.61 -18.55
C GLN A 184 19.53 -30.31 -19.76
N GLN A 185 19.75 -29.63 -20.89
CA GLN A 185 20.37 -30.27 -22.07
C GLN A 185 21.75 -30.83 -21.76
N ARG A 186 22.54 -30.12 -20.94
CA ARG A 186 23.86 -30.58 -20.49
C ARG A 186 23.77 -31.82 -19.61
N LEU A 187 22.84 -31.86 -18.65
CA LEU A 187 22.64 -33.01 -17.77
C LEU A 187 22.06 -34.23 -18.52
N VAL A 188 21.14 -34.03 -19.47
CA VAL A 188 20.64 -35.11 -20.35
C VAL A 188 21.79 -35.71 -21.17
N SER A 189 22.60 -34.85 -21.80
CA SER A 189 23.76 -35.32 -22.57
C SER A 189 24.78 -36.05 -21.70
N LEU A 190 25.02 -35.59 -20.48
CA LEU A 190 25.92 -36.24 -19.52
C LEU A 190 25.38 -37.62 -19.13
N SER A 191 24.10 -37.71 -18.75
CA SER A 191 23.46 -38.97 -18.39
C SER A 191 23.51 -39.99 -19.54
N MET A 192 23.28 -39.55 -20.78
CA MET A 192 23.38 -40.41 -21.97
C MET A 192 24.81 -40.92 -22.21
N ARG A 193 25.83 -40.06 -22.08
CA ARG A 193 27.25 -40.47 -22.20
C ARG A 193 27.67 -41.45 -21.13
N LEU A 194 27.24 -41.25 -19.88
CA LEU A 194 27.48 -42.18 -18.78
C LEU A 194 26.77 -43.52 -18.99
N GLY A 195 25.54 -43.50 -19.53
CA GLY A 195 24.80 -44.71 -19.90
C GLY A 195 25.49 -45.52 -21.01
N LEU A 196 26.01 -44.85 -22.04
CA LEU A 196 26.79 -45.50 -23.11
C LEU A 196 28.11 -46.07 -22.59
N ALA A 197 28.87 -45.30 -21.79
CA ALA A 197 30.12 -45.76 -21.19
C ALA A 197 29.92 -46.99 -20.27
N ARG A 198 28.74 -47.13 -19.66
CA ARG A 198 28.39 -48.31 -18.85
C ARG A 198 28.18 -49.56 -19.71
N LEU A 199 27.68 -49.45 -20.94
CA LEU A 199 27.47 -50.58 -21.84
C LEU A 199 28.79 -51.17 -22.37
N ASP A 200 29.84 -50.36 -22.45
CA ASP A 200 31.18 -50.77 -22.90
C ASP A 200 32.02 -51.43 -21.78
N LEU A 201 31.47 -51.56 -20.56
CA LEU A 201 32.19 -52.08 -19.39
C LEU A 201 31.60 -53.40 -18.89
N PRO A 202 32.44 -54.33 -18.39
CA PRO A 202 31.95 -55.54 -17.72
C PRO A 202 31.14 -55.20 -16.46
N GLU A 203 30.01 -55.89 -16.26
CA GLU A 203 29.04 -55.64 -15.16
C GLU A 203 29.67 -55.61 -13.76
N ASP A 204 30.71 -56.41 -13.51
CA ASP A 204 31.37 -56.51 -12.20
C ASP A 204 32.61 -55.64 -12.01
N SER A 205 32.96 -54.80 -12.99
CA SER A 205 34.13 -53.94 -12.88
C SER A 205 33.91 -52.84 -11.82
N PRO A 206 34.91 -52.53 -10.97
CA PRO A 206 34.83 -51.42 -10.03
C PRO A 206 34.56 -50.08 -10.73
N THR A 207 35.06 -49.91 -11.96
CA THR A 207 34.81 -48.74 -12.82
C THR A 207 33.35 -48.67 -13.30
N GLY A 208 32.73 -49.80 -13.67
CA GLY A 208 31.32 -49.86 -14.05
C GLY A 208 30.37 -49.48 -12.91
N ARG A 209 30.70 -49.86 -11.67
CA ARG A 209 29.96 -49.43 -10.46
C ARG A 209 30.05 -47.92 -10.23
N LEU A 210 31.24 -47.32 -10.36
CA LEU A 210 31.44 -45.87 -10.23
C LEU A 210 30.67 -45.08 -11.30
N ILE A 211 30.67 -45.55 -12.55
CA ILE A 211 29.90 -44.92 -13.64
C ILE A 211 28.39 -45.09 -13.43
N GLY A 212 27.95 -46.23 -12.88
CA GLY A 212 26.57 -46.45 -12.46
C GLY A 212 26.10 -45.41 -11.43
N LEU A 213 26.90 -45.21 -10.37
CA LEU A 213 26.62 -44.19 -9.36
C LEU A 213 26.56 -42.78 -9.96
N ALA A 214 27.52 -42.40 -10.80
CA ALA A 214 27.52 -41.10 -11.47
C ALA A 214 26.31 -40.91 -12.40
N HIS A 215 25.85 -41.98 -13.06
CA HIS A 215 24.67 -41.94 -13.91
C HIS A 215 23.38 -41.72 -13.10
N ASP A 216 23.26 -42.40 -11.95
CA ASP A 216 22.12 -42.25 -11.04
C ASP A 216 22.11 -40.87 -10.37
N GLU A 217 23.27 -40.36 -9.98
CA GLU A 217 23.43 -39.00 -9.43
C GLU A 217 23.07 -37.92 -10.48
N ALA A 218 23.47 -38.11 -11.74
CA ALA A 218 23.06 -37.23 -12.85
C ALA A 218 21.54 -37.27 -13.10
N LYS A 219 20.90 -38.44 -12.97
CA LYS A 219 19.43 -38.58 -13.07
C LYS A 219 18.73 -37.86 -11.92
N GLN A 220 19.25 -37.99 -10.71
CA GLN A 220 18.69 -37.36 -9.53
C GLN A 220 18.83 -35.83 -9.58
N ALA A 221 20.00 -35.31 -9.95
CA ALA A 221 20.21 -33.88 -10.19
C ALA A 221 19.26 -33.34 -11.27
N LEU A 222 18.94 -34.13 -12.30
CA LEU A 222 17.99 -33.76 -13.34
C LEU A 222 16.54 -33.72 -12.83
N ALA A 223 16.18 -34.60 -11.90
CA ALA A 223 14.88 -34.59 -11.23
C ALA A 223 14.73 -33.39 -10.27
N GLU A 224 15.75 -33.11 -9.46
CA GLU A 224 15.81 -31.95 -8.56
C GLU A 224 15.79 -30.63 -9.35
N LEU A 225 16.53 -30.54 -10.45
CA LEU A 225 16.51 -29.38 -11.34
C LEU A 225 15.12 -29.19 -11.97
N ARG A 226 14.41 -30.27 -12.32
CA ARG A 226 13.01 -30.22 -12.78
C ARG A 226 12.01 -29.85 -11.68
N GLU A 227 12.34 -30.05 -10.42
CA GLU A 227 11.57 -29.58 -9.27
C GLU A 227 11.79 -28.09 -9.00
N LEU A 228 13.05 -27.66 -9.07
CA LEU A 228 13.46 -26.26 -8.86
C LEU A 228 12.99 -25.33 -9.98
N ILE A 229 13.07 -25.78 -11.24
CA ILE A 229 12.71 -24.97 -12.43
C ILE A 229 11.20 -25.00 -12.70
N ARG A 230 10.34 -25.56 -11.84
CA ARG A 230 8.95 -25.90 -12.20
C ARG A 230 7.98 -24.69 -12.35
N ASP A 231 8.31 -23.83 -13.32
CA ASP A 231 7.54 -22.89 -14.13
C ASP A 231 6.82 -23.61 -15.31
N VAL A 232 6.79 -24.96 -15.28
CA VAL A 232 6.06 -25.83 -16.23
C VAL A 232 4.63 -25.36 -16.47
N HIS A 233 4.03 -24.75 -15.46
CA HIS A 233 2.66 -24.30 -15.51
C HIS A 233 2.46 -22.99 -16.29
N SER A 234 3.48 -22.12 -16.36
CA SER A 234 3.47 -20.92 -17.21
C SER A 234 3.47 -21.30 -18.70
N GLN A 235 4.21 -22.36 -19.07
CA GLN A 235 4.21 -22.89 -20.44
C GLN A 235 2.89 -23.57 -20.80
N VAL A 236 2.33 -24.44 -19.94
CA VAL A 236 1.02 -25.05 -20.21
C VAL A 236 -0.08 -24.01 -20.31
N LEU A 237 -0.04 -22.97 -19.46
CA LEU A 237 -0.95 -21.83 -19.55
C LEU A 237 -0.79 -21.08 -20.88
N THR A 238 0.45 -20.84 -21.32
CA THR A 238 0.76 -20.15 -22.57
C THR A 238 0.26 -20.95 -23.79
N ASP A 239 0.55 -22.24 -23.84
CA ASP A 239 0.28 -23.08 -25.02
C ASP A 239 -1.16 -23.59 -25.07
N ARG A 240 -1.73 -23.98 -23.92
CA ARG A 240 -3.01 -24.70 -23.82
C ARG A 240 -4.09 -23.97 -23.03
N GLY A 241 -3.79 -22.80 -22.47
CA GLY A 241 -4.74 -21.95 -21.77
C GLY A 241 -5.06 -22.41 -20.34
N LEU A 242 -5.88 -21.61 -19.66
CA LEU A 242 -6.16 -21.76 -18.22
C LEU A 242 -6.75 -23.13 -17.84
N GLY A 243 -7.66 -23.66 -18.65
CA GLY A 243 -8.32 -24.94 -18.38
C GLY A 243 -7.33 -26.10 -18.25
N ALA A 244 -6.44 -26.24 -19.25
CA ALA A 244 -5.42 -27.28 -19.26
C ALA A 244 -4.38 -27.10 -18.14
N ALA A 245 -4.01 -25.85 -17.85
CA ALA A 245 -3.07 -25.53 -16.77
C ALA A 245 -3.63 -25.90 -15.38
N VAL A 246 -4.92 -25.63 -15.14
CA VAL A 246 -5.58 -25.98 -13.88
C VAL A 246 -5.75 -27.50 -13.73
N GLN A 247 -6.09 -28.21 -14.81
CA GLN A 247 -6.15 -29.68 -14.77
C GLN A 247 -4.78 -30.31 -14.45
N ASP A 248 -3.70 -29.76 -15.00
CA ASP A 248 -2.33 -30.25 -14.74
C ASP A 248 -1.91 -30.04 -13.28
N VAL A 249 -2.18 -28.87 -12.68
CA VAL A 249 -1.86 -28.63 -11.27
C VAL A 249 -2.75 -29.45 -10.33
N ALA A 250 -4.04 -29.61 -10.66
CA ALA A 250 -4.97 -30.44 -9.88
C ALA A 250 -4.56 -31.92 -9.89
N GLY A 251 -4.14 -32.45 -11.04
CA GLY A 251 -3.69 -33.84 -11.18
C GLY A 251 -2.41 -34.18 -10.39
N ARG A 252 -1.66 -33.17 -9.93
CA ARG A 252 -0.46 -33.33 -9.10
C ARG A 252 -0.71 -33.10 -7.62
N SER A 253 -1.93 -32.71 -7.24
CA SER A 253 -2.29 -32.52 -5.84
C SER A 253 -2.28 -33.88 -5.11
N PRO A 254 -1.69 -33.98 -3.91
CA PRO A 254 -1.76 -35.19 -3.09
C PRO A 254 -3.18 -35.48 -2.59
N VAL A 255 -4.04 -34.46 -2.55
CA VAL A 255 -5.48 -34.59 -2.26
C VAL A 255 -6.25 -34.63 -3.59
N PRO A 256 -7.20 -35.55 -3.80
CA PRO A 256 -8.03 -35.59 -5.00
C PRO A 256 -8.79 -34.27 -5.23
N VAL A 257 -8.68 -33.71 -6.45
CA VAL A 257 -9.32 -32.45 -6.84
C VAL A 257 -10.19 -32.65 -8.07
N ASP A 258 -11.48 -32.34 -7.95
CA ASP A 258 -12.43 -32.32 -9.06
C ASP A 258 -12.35 -30.97 -9.80
N VAL A 259 -12.10 -30.96 -11.11
CA VAL A 259 -11.97 -29.73 -11.91
C VAL A 259 -13.10 -29.59 -12.91
N ASP A 260 -13.86 -28.50 -12.81
CA ASP A 260 -14.95 -28.13 -13.71
C ASP A 260 -14.80 -26.68 -14.19
N LEU A 261 -14.04 -26.48 -15.27
CA LEU A 261 -13.81 -25.19 -15.91
C LEU A 261 -14.56 -25.12 -17.24
N GLN A 262 -15.58 -24.26 -17.31
CA GLN A 262 -16.35 -23.99 -18.53
C GLN A 262 -16.03 -22.58 -19.02
N LEU A 263 -15.04 -22.49 -19.92
CA LEU A 263 -14.55 -21.25 -20.49
C LEU A 263 -14.83 -21.23 -22.01
N PRO A 264 -15.27 -20.10 -22.59
CA PRO A 264 -15.61 -20.02 -24.01
C PRO A 264 -14.38 -20.01 -24.95
N GLY A 265 -13.16 -19.97 -24.41
CA GLY A 265 -11.92 -19.93 -25.18
C GLY A 265 -10.76 -19.32 -24.38
N ARG A 266 -9.79 -18.71 -25.09
CA ARG A 266 -8.67 -17.99 -24.48
C ARG A 266 -9.14 -16.66 -23.89
N LEU A 267 -8.63 -16.35 -22.71
CA LEU A 267 -8.84 -15.08 -22.02
C LEU A 267 -7.60 -14.18 -22.17
N PRO A 268 -7.68 -12.89 -21.84
CA PRO A 268 -6.49 -12.04 -21.81
C PRO A 268 -5.40 -12.67 -20.94
N THR A 269 -4.15 -12.65 -21.40
CA THR A 269 -3.04 -13.34 -20.73
C THR A 269 -2.91 -12.96 -19.25
N ALA A 270 -3.10 -11.69 -18.91
CA ALA A 270 -3.05 -11.23 -17.52
C ALA A 270 -4.15 -11.87 -16.65
N VAL A 271 -5.34 -12.12 -17.20
CA VAL A 271 -6.46 -12.80 -16.52
C VAL A 271 -6.14 -14.28 -16.33
N GLU A 272 -5.66 -14.95 -17.39
CA GLU A 272 -5.27 -16.37 -17.33
C GLU A 272 -4.17 -16.60 -16.28
N VAL A 273 -3.13 -15.76 -16.28
CA VAL A 273 -2.00 -15.84 -15.33
C VAL A 273 -2.46 -15.62 -13.91
N THR A 274 -3.24 -14.57 -13.65
CA THR A 274 -3.72 -14.28 -12.29
C THR A 274 -4.63 -15.38 -11.76
N ALA A 275 -5.58 -15.86 -12.57
CA ALA A 275 -6.46 -16.96 -12.18
C ALA A 275 -5.68 -18.25 -11.89
N TYR A 276 -4.71 -18.58 -12.74
CA TYR A 276 -3.84 -19.74 -12.55
C TYR A 276 -3.08 -19.65 -11.23
N TYR A 277 -2.45 -18.52 -10.91
CA TYR A 277 -1.71 -18.36 -9.65
C TYR A 277 -2.60 -18.49 -8.42
N VAL A 278 -3.81 -17.91 -8.44
CA VAL A 278 -4.78 -18.05 -7.34
C VAL A 278 -5.13 -19.53 -7.11
N VAL A 279 -5.42 -20.27 -8.19
CA VAL A 279 -5.74 -21.70 -8.09
C VAL A 279 -4.56 -22.50 -7.53
N SER A 280 -3.36 -22.28 -8.05
CA SER A 280 -2.18 -23.02 -7.61
C SER A 280 -1.83 -22.76 -6.15
N GLU A 281 -1.95 -21.51 -5.69
CA GLU A 281 -1.73 -21.17 -4.28
C GLU A 281 -2.83 -21.76 -3.39
N ALA A 282 -4.08 -21.73 -3.82
CA ALA A 282 -5.19 -22.34 -3.08
C ALA A 282 -5.01 -23.87 -2.95
N LEU A 283 -4.61 -24.55 -4.02
CA LEU A 283 -4.32 -26.00 -4.00
C LEU A 283 -3.07 -26.32 -3.17
N ALA A 284 -2.05 -25.46 -3.17
CA ALA A 284 -0.89 -25.62 -2.30
C ALA A 284 -1.27 -25.50 -0.82
N ASN A 285 -2.15 -24.56 -0.48
CA ASN A 285 -2.66 -24.38 0.87
C ASN A 285 -3.54 -25.56 1.30
N LEU A 286 -4.38 -26.07 0.40
CA LEU A 286 -5.15 -27.30 0.60
C LEU A 286 -4.22 -28.46 0.99
N ALA A 287 -3.16 -28.70 0.20
CA ALA A 287 -2.23 -29.80 0.43
C ALA A 287 -1.42 -29.66 1.73
N LYS A 288 -1.09 -28.44 2.16
CA LYS A 288 -0.22 -28.19 3.32
C LYS A 288 -0.96 -27.99 4.63
N HIS A 289 -2.19 -27.46 4.58
CA HIS A 289 -2.83 -26.87 5.75
C HIS A 289 -4.26 -27.36 5.99
N ALA A 290 -5.00 -27.79 4.97
CA ALA A 290 -6.44 -28.01 5.11
C ALA A 290 -6.82 -29.32 5.82
N GLN A 291 -5.94 -30.33 5.87
CA GLN A 291 -6.31 -31.71 6.27
C GLN A 291 -7.56 -32.22 5.51
N ALA A 292 -7.74 -31.75 4.27
CA ALA A 292 -8.87 -32.05 3.42
C ALA A 292 -8.77 -33.46 2.83
N THR A 293 -9.92 -34.09 2.60
CA THR A 293 -10.02 -35.36 1.87
C THR A 293 -10.31 -35.16 0.38
N ARG A 294 -10.91 -34.02 0.02
CA ARG A 294 -11.21 -33.62 -1.36
C ARG A 294 -11.15 -32.12 -1.56
N GLY A 295 -10.78 -31.73 -2.78
CA GLY A 295 -10.91 -30.37 -3.30
C GLY A 295 -11.80 -30.31 -4.55
N ALA A 296 -12.28 -29.12 -4.88
CA ALA A 296 -12.97 -28.83 -6.11
C ALA A 296 -12.52 -27.47 -6.66
N VAL A 297 -12.32 -27.39 -7.98
CA VAL A 297 -12.05 -26.14 -8.69
C VAL A 297 -13.12 -25.96 -9.74
N THR A 298 -13.89 -24.87 -9.64
CA THR A 298 -14.86 -24.49 -10.65
C THR A 298 -14.47 -23.17 -11.30
N GLY A 299 -14.82 -22.97 -12.56
CA GLY A 299 -14.74 -21.64 -13.14
C GLY A 299 -15.65 -21.42 -14.33
N ARG A 300 -16.17 -20.20 -14.43
CA ARG A 300 -17.20 -19.76 -15.37
C ARG A 300 -16.89 -18.34 -15.84
N LEU A 301 -17.30 -18.02 -17.07
CA LEU A 301 -17.33 -16.64 -17.54
C LEU A 301 -18.76 -16.09 -17.42
N GLU A 302 -18.97 -15.14 -16.51
CA GLU A 302 -20.26 -14.51 -16.24
C GLU A 302 -20.22 -13.04 -16.64
N ARG A 303 -20.99 -12.66 -17.67
CA ARG A 303 -21.13 -11.25 -18.12
C ARG A 303 -19.77 -10.53 -18.31
N GLY A 304 -18.77 -11.22 -18.85
CA GLY A 304 -17.43 -10.67 -19.08
C GLY A 304 -16.52 -10.66 -17.85
N THR A 305 -16.88 -11.36 -16.77
CA THR A 305 -16.06 -11.56 -15.58
C THR A 305 -15.78 -13.04 -15.41
N LEU A 306 -14.49 -13.40 -15.29
CA LEU A 306 -14.07 -14.74 -14.94
C LEU A 306 -14.29 -14.94 -13.43
N VAL A 307 -15.12 -15.91 -13.08
CA VAL A 307 -15.33 -16.35 -11.69
C VAL A 307 -14.66 -17.70 -11.53
N VAL A 308 -13.71 -17.82 -10.61
CA VAL A 308 -13.07 -19.10 -10.26
C VAL A 308 -13.23 -19.35 -8.76
N GLU A 309 -13.64 -20.55 -8.40
CA GLU A 309 -13.81 -20.98 -7.02
C GLU A 309 -12.98 -22.22 -6.75
N VAL A 310 -12.23 -22.19 -5.66
CA VAL A 310 -11.49 -23.33 -5.12
C VAL A 310 -12.07 -23.64 -3.75
N ARG A 311 -12.55 -24.86 -3.58
CA ARG A 311 -13.18 -25.33 -2.34
C ARG A 311 -12.48 -26.59 -1.84
N ASP A 312 -12.29 -26.70 -0.54
CA ASP A 312 -11.90 -27.95 0.12
C ASP A 312 -12.86 -28.31 1.26
N ASP A 313 -12.83 -29.58 1.66
CA ASP A 313 -13.59 -30.12 2.80
C ASP A 313 -12.75 -30.20 4.09
N GLY A 314 -11.71 -29.38 4.18
CA GLY A 314 -10.78 -29.37 5.30
C GLY A 314 -11.32 -28.72 6.58
N VAL A 315 -10.42 -28.55 7.54
CA VAL A 315 -10.72 -27.99 8.88
C VAL A 315 -10.82 -26.45 8.92
N GLY A 316 -10.55 -25.79 7.79
CA GLY A 316 -10.64 -24.33 7.68
C GLY A 316 -9.65 -23.58 8.58
N GLY A 317 -10.00 -22.34 8.95
CA GLY A 317 -9.18 -21.48 9.81
C GLY A 317 -8.11 -20.67 9.08
N ALA A 318 -8.25 -20.44 7.77
CA ALA A 318 -7.37 -19.54 7.04
C ALA A 318 -7.55 -18.09 7.52
N ASP A 319 -6.49 -17.50 8.09
CA ASP A 319 -6.46 -16.10 8.53
C ASP A 319 -5.83 -15.20 7.44
N PRO A 320 -6.60 -14.30 6.80
CA PRO A 320 -6.08 -13.38 5.79
C PRO A 320 -5.02 -12.42 6.30
N ALA A 321 -4.98 -12.12 7.61
CA ALA A 321 -4.08 -11.15 8.20
C ALA A 321 -2.71 -11.74 8.61
N ARG A 322 -2.57 -13.07 8.69
CA ARG A 322 -1.35 -13.75 9.16
C ARG A 322 -0.56 -14.48 8.06
N GLY A 323 -1.13 -14.64 6.86
CA GLY A 323 -0.49 -15.35 5.75
C GLY A 323 0.13 -14.41 4.71
N THR A 324 1.42 -14.60 4.38
CA THR A 324 2.10 -13.84 3.31
C THR A 324 1.57 -14.16 1.91
N GLY A 325 1.02 -15.37 1.70
CA GLY A 325 0.47 -15.82 0.42
C GLY A 325 -0.78 -15.05 -0.02
N LEU A 326 -1.73 -14.80 0.89
CA LEU A 326 -2.98 -14.10 0.58
C LEU A 326 -2.77 -12.61 0.26
N THR A 327 -1.80 -11.97 0.93
CA THR A 327 -1.37 -10.60 0.60
C THR A 327 -0.78 -10.52 -0.81
N GLY A 328 0.05 -11.51 -1.20
CA GLY A 328 0.59 -11.58 -2.55
C GLY A 328 -0.46 -11.80 -3.64
N LEU A 329 -1.53 -12.54 -3.34
CA LEU A 329 -2.67 -12.70 -4.26
C LEU A 329 -3.48 -11.42 -4.41
N ALA A 330 -3.67 -10.64 -3.33
CA ALA A 330 -4.36 -9.36 -3.37
C ALA A 330 -3.64 -8.33 -4.26
N ASP A 331 -2.31 -8.26 -4.16
CA ASP A 331 -1.49 -7.36 -5.00
C ASP A 331 -1.57 -7.72 -6.49
N ARG A 332 -1.56 -9.02 -6.82
CA ARG A 332 -1.71 -9.50 -8.21
C ARG A 332 -3.11 -9.21 -8.77
N LEU A 333 -4.14 -9.35 -7.95
CA LEU A 333 -5.52 -9.04 -8.36
C LEU A 333 -5.77 -7.55 -8.57
N ALA A 334 -5.08 -6.68 -7.83
CA ALA A 334 -5.20 -5.23 -8.01
C ALA A 334 -4.82 -4.78 -9.44
N VAL A 335 -3.83 -5.42 -10.06
CA VAL A 335 -3.38 -5.12 -11.42
C VAL A 335 -4.47 -5.37 -12.47
N VAL A 336 -5.28 -6.43 -12.28
CA VAL A 336 -6.36 -6.83 -13.19
C VAL A 336 -7.74 -6.36 -12.72
N ARG A 337 -7.80 -5.49 -11.69
CA ARG A 337 -9.03 -5.04 -11.04
C ARG A 337 -9.93 -6.20 -10.57
N GLY A 338 -9.30 -7.31 -10.18
CA GLY A 338 -9.98 -8.48 -9.66
C GLY A 338 -10.31 -8.36 -8.18
N ARG A 339 -11.23 -9.21 -7.70
CA ARG A 339 -11.61 -9.32 -6.29
C ARG A 339 -11.35 -10.73 -5.78
N LEU A 340 -10.80 -10.82 -4.57
CA LEU A 340 -10.63 -12.06 -3.82
C LEU A 340 -11.60 -12.07 -2.64
N SER A 341 -12.26 -13.21 -2.43
CA SER A 341 -13.03 -13.49 -1.22
C SER A 341 -12.62 -14.84 -0.70
N VAL A 342 -12.37 -14.93 0.60
CA VAL A 342 -11.99 -16.16 1.29
C VAL A 342 -12.96 -16.36 2.45
N SER A 343 -13.57 -17.54 2.50
CA SER A 343 -14.39 -17.99 3.62
C SER A 343 -13.78 -19.28 4.16
N SER A 344 -13.32 -19.26 5.42
CA SER A 344 -12.66 -20.41 6.04
C SER A 344 -13.00 -20.45 7.54
N PRO A 345 -14.27 -20.76 7.90
CA PRO A 345 -14.66 -20.88 9.30
C PRO A 345 -13.84 -21.98 9.99
N ALA A 346 -13.48 -21.77 11.26
CA ALA A 346 -12.76 -22.77 12.04
C ALA A 346 -13.61 -24.05 12.19
N GLY A 347 -13.06 -25.19 11.79
CA GLY A 347 -13.75 -26.49 11.74
C GLY A 347 -14.65 -26.70 10.52
N GLY A 348 -14.65 -25.78 9.55
CA GLY A 348 -15.45 -25.88 8.33
C GLY A 348 -14.61 -25.74 7.04
N PRO A 349 -15.23 -25.87 5.86
CA PRO A 349 -14.52 -25.90 4.59
C PRO A 349 -13.86 -24.56 4.28
N THR A 350 -12.76 -24.58 3.51
CA THR A 350 -12.24 -23.35 2.92
C THR A 350 -12.81 -23.16 1.52
N LEU A 351 -13.28 -21.94 1.24
CA LEU A 351 -13.73 -21.48 -0.07
C LEU A 351 -12.95 -20.23 -0.44
N VAL A 352 -12.18 -20.31 -1.52
CA VAL A 352 -11.49 -19.20 -2.16
C VAL A 352 -12.22 -18.89 -3.45
N ARG A 353 -12.75 -17.67 -3.56
CA ARG A 353 -13.50 -17.22 -4.74
C ARG A 353 -12.85 -15.96 -5.30
N VAL A 354 -12.53 -15.99 -6.58
CA VAL A 354 -11.92 -14.87 -7.30
C VAL A 354 -12.79 -14.44 -8.48
N GLU A 355 -12.94 -13.13 -8.64
CA GLU A 355 -13.66 -12.49 -9.74
C GLU A 355 -12.69 -11.59 -10.51
N ILE A 356 -12.49 -11.83 -11.81
CA ILE A 356 -11.55 -11.07 -12.64
C ILE A 356 -12.28 -10.53 -13.88
N PRO A 357 -12.44 -9.20 -14.04
CA PRO A 357 -12.98 -8.61 -15.25
C PRO A 357 -12.11 -8.95 -16.47
N CYS A 358 -12.73 -9.34 -17.59
CA CYS A 358 -12.04 -9.69 -18.83
C CYS A 358 -12.03 -8.56 -19.87
N ALA A 359 -12.49 -7.35 -19.52
CA ALA A 359 -12.66 -6.20 -20.41
C ALA A 359 -11.94 -4.94 -19.92
#